data_AF-A0AAQ0QGC4-F1
#
_entry.id   AF-A0AAQ0QGC4-F1
#
_cell.length_a   1.000
_cell.length_b   1.000
_cell.length_c   1.000
_cell.angle_alpha   90.00
_cell.angle_beta   90.00
_cell.angle_gamma   90.00
#
_symmetry.space_group_name_H-M   'P 1'
#
loop_
_entity.id
_entity.type
_entity.pdbx_description
1 polymer ?
#
loop_
_entity_poly.entity_id
_entity_poly.type
_entity_poly.pdbx_seq_one_letter_code
_entity_poly.pdbx_strand_id
1 'polypeptide(L)'
;MNDLAIHLYLIIRYINLSFNYFCKFYRIIVKNNVGFIDSKYFKRTLKQQLKKDCETLIEMIKLCGDWDQATDQKLNLLYDMLTGSHKDEKVVVFTQYSDTANYIYRELKRRGLKQLSVVTGGCDNPTAEVEKFSPVSNERTDITPDEQYRVMIATDVLSEGQNLQDSHIIVNFDLPWAIIRLIQRAGRVDRIGQKEDQIYCYSFFPADGVEKIISLRERLNNRINQNANIIGSDEIFFEGNEQNLRDMFNEKAGTLDDEDDGDVDLSSQAFQIWKNATDANPKLKEIIPQLQNMVYSTKAVEDAGNTGVITYARTYNDFDVLTWLAPDGTVMSHSQKKILQAMQCSLADPWIEPLANHHELVCQAVEQVERETADPTTAGILGNRFSTRYRLVELLDHYYKQDTNIFFGEEDKEDLKLAIDDIYNYPLLDSAKLTIGQMLRRNQNNDEIVQYVLDLRKSGALCRLPVEENTYRDPVIVCSLGMQYNK
;
A
#
# COMPACT_ATOMS: atom_id res chain seq x y z
N MET A 1 -67.77 2.50 0.95
CA MET A 1 -66.56 2.95 0.24
C MET A 1 -65.39 2.37 1.01
N ASN A 2 -64.89 1.27 0.48
CA ASN A 2 -64.44 0.11 1.26
C ASN A 2 -62.98 0.21 1.69
N ASP A 3 -62.66 -0.41 2.82
CA ASP A 3 -61.31 -0.68 3.35
C ASP A 3 -60.32 -1.19 2.30
N LEU A 4 -60.84 -1.82 1.23
CA LEU A 4 -60.07 -2.25 0.06
C LEU A 4 -59.35 -1.08 -0.64
N ALA A 5 -59.95 0.11 -0.72
CA ALA A 5 -59.34 1.28 -1.33
C ALA A 5 -58.22 1.88 -0.45
N ILE A 6 -58.35 1.80 0.87
CA ILE A 6 -57.32 2.23 1.83
C ILE A 6 -56.14 1.26 1.79
N HIS A 7 -56.40 -0.05 1.76
CA HIS A 7 -55.35 -1.06 1.61
C HIS A 7 -54.62 -0.94 0.28
N LEU A 8 -55.33 -0.73 -0.83
CA LEU A 8 -54.71 -0.53 -2.15
C LEU A 8 -53.88 0.76 -2.19
N TYR A 9 -54.35 1.84 -1.57
CA TYR A 9 -53.60 3.10 -1.45
C TYR A 9 -52.33 2.93 -0.61
N LEU A 10 -52.39 2.21 0.51
CA LEU A 10 -51.21 1.91 1.34
C LEU A 10 -50.20 1.03 0.60
N ILE A 11 -50.65 0.01 -0.15
CA ILE A 11 -49.79 -0.84 -0.97
C ILE A 11 -49.13 -0.03 -2.09
N ILE A 12 -49.89 0.79 -2.81
CA ILE A 12 -49.35 1.66 -3.89
C ILE A 12 -48.39 2.70 -3.32
N ARG A 13 -48.65 3.26 -2.13
CA ARG A 13 -47.75 4.20 -1.45
C ARG A 13 -46.47 3.51 -0.96
N TYR A 14 -46.56 2.27 -0.46
CA TYR A 14 -45.40 1.46 -0.10
C TYR A 14 -44.57 1.10 -1.32
N ILE A 15 -45.21 0.69 -2.43
CA ILE A 15 -44.54 0.40 -3.71
C ILE A 15 -43.86 1.66 -4.26
N ASN A 16 -44.49 2.84 -4.18
CA ASN A 16 -43.87 4.10 -4.63
C ASN A 16 -42.74 4.60 -3.72
N LEU A 17 -42.82 4.37 -2.40
CA LEU A 17 -41.69 4.61 -1.50
C LEU A 17 -40.54 3.66 -1.86
N SER A 18 -40.83 2.37 -1.97
CA SER A 18 -39.87 1.34 -2.38
C SER A 18 -39.23 1.67 -3.72
N PHE A 19 -39.98 2.17 -4.71
CA PHE A 19 -39.45 2.55 -6.02
C PHE A 19 -38.53 3.78 -5.97
N ASN A 20 -38.88 4.81 -5.20
CA ASN A 20 -38.00 5.98 -5.02
C ASN A 20 -36.70 5.64 -4.28
N TYR A 21 -36.78 4.82 -3.22
CA TYR A 21 -35.59 4.31 -2.54
C TYR A 21 -34.79 3.39 -3.48
N PHE A 22 -35.45 2.49 -4.20
CA PHE A 22 -34.83 1.58 -5.15
C PHE A 22 -34.11 2.33 -6.27
N CYS A 23 -34.68 3.37 -6.87
CA CYS A 23 -33.98 4.18 -7.86
C CYS A 23 -32.74 4.90 -7.28
N LYS A 24 -32.80 5.35 -6.02
CA LYS A 24 -31.66 5.95 -5.32
C LYS A 24 -30.55 4.91 -5.04
N PHE A 25 -30.93 3.73 -4.56
CA PHE A 25 -30.00 2.62 -4.28
C PHE A 25 -29.45 1.99 -5.56
N TYR A 26 -30.25 1.85 -6.61
CA TYR A 26 -29.83 1.31 -7.91
C TYR A 26 -28.74 2.17 -8.55
N ARG A 27 -28.83 3.50 -8.40
CA ARG A 27 -27.79 4.43 -8.86
C ARG A 27 -26.47 4.28 -8.08
N ILE A 28 -26.54 3.92 -6.80
CA ILE A 28 -25.38 3.62 -5.94
C ILE A 28 -24.79 2.25 -6.32
N ILE A 29 -25.64 1.25 -6.55
CA ILE A 29 -25.24 -0.12 -6.92
C ILE A 29 -24.50 -0.14 -8.26
N VAL A 30 -25.02 0.55 -9.28
CA VAL A 30 -24.42 0.59 -10.62
C VAL A 30 -23.10 1.36 -10.63
N LYS A 31 -22.91 2.37 -9.76
CA LYS A 31 -21.66 3.15 -9.70
C LYS A 31 -20.57 2.54 -8.83
N ASN A 32 -20.91 1.84 -7.75
CA ASN A 32 -19.94 1.49 -6.69
C ASN A 32 -19.62 -0.01 -6.56
N ASN A 33 -19.94 -0.84 -7.56
CA ASN A 33 -19.57 -2.26 -7.59
C ASN A 33 -20.00 -3.02 -6.31
N VAL A 34 -21.23 -2.79 -5.85
CA VAL A 34 -21.73 -3.30 -4.57
C VAL A 34 -22.47 -4.63 -4.76
N GLY A 35 -22.10 -5.67 -4.02
CA GLY A 35 -22.77 -6.97 -4.03
C GLY A 35 -24.10 -6.98 -3.24
N PHE A 36 -25.06 -7.81 -3.66
CA PHE A 36 -26.31 -8.00 -2.94
C PHE A 36 -26.13 -9.00 -1.79
N ILE A 37 -26.42 -8.59 -0.56
CA ILE A 37 -26.45 -9.48 0.60
C ILE A 37 -27.87 -10.03 0.74
N ASP A 38 -28.01 -11.35 0.75
CA ASP A 38 -29.30 -12.04 0.90
C ASP A 38 -30.01 -11.63 2.21
N SER A 39 -31.33 -11.45 2.16
CA SER A 39 -32.15 -11.01 3.31
C SER A 39 -32.05 -11.98 4.49
N LYS A 40 -31.69 -13.24 4.26
CA LYS A 40 -31.45 -14.25 5.30
C LYS A 40 -30.30 -13.90 6.27
N TYR A 41 -29.33 -13.07 5.84
CA TYR A 41 -28.23 -12.63 6.70
C TYR A 41 -28.65 -11.51 7.65
N PHE A 42 -29.78 -10.84 7.40
CA PHE A 42 -30.32 -9.78 8.27
C PHE A 42 -31.13 -10.38 9.43
N LYS A 43 -30.44 -11.16 10.28
CA LYS A 43 -31.01 -11.70 11.52
C LYS A 43 -31.43 -10.56 12.45
N ARG A 44 -32.42 -10.82 13.31
CA ARG A 44 -32.89 -9.84 14.32
C ARG A 44 -31.76 -9.39 15.25
N THR A 45 -30.80 -10.26 15.54
CA THR A 45 -29.60 -9.98 16.33
C THR A 45 -28.64 -9.03 15.62
N LEU A 46 -28.35 -9.25 14.33
CA LEU A 46 -27.53 -8.34 13.53
C LEU A 46 -28.13 -6.94 13.46
N LYS A 47 -29.45 -6.85 13.28
CA LYS A 47 -30.16 -5.56 13.34
C LYS A 47 -29.98 -4.85 14.69
N GLN A 48 -30.02 -5.60 15.79
CA GLN A 48 -29.82 -5.03 17.13
C GLN A 48 -28.37 -4.57 17.35
N GLN A 49 -27.38 -5.34 16.91
CA GLN A 49 -25.96 -4.98 16.99
C GLN A 49 -25.64 -3.77 16.13
N LEU A 50 -26.03 -3.76 14.85
CA LEU A 50 -25.86 -2.59 13.98
C LEU A 50 -26.57 -1.35 14.53
N LYS A 51 -27.73 -1.51 15.16
CA LYS A 51 -28.41 -0.38 15.83
C LYS A 51 -27.58 0.15 16.99
N LYS A 52 -27.02 -0.74 17.82
CA LYS A 52 -26.16 -0.38 18.95
C LYS A 52 -24.86 0.30 18.47
N ASP A 53 -24.24 -0.20 17.41
CA ASP A 53 -23.03 0.38 16.83
C ASP A 53 -23.33 1.77 16.24
N CYS A 54 -24.42 1.91 15.50
CA CYS A 54 -24.90 3.21 15.01
C CYS A 54 -25.18 4.18 16.16
N GLU A 55 -25.85 3.73 17.23
CA GLU A 55 -26.11 4.55 18.42
C GLU A 55 -24.79 5.02 19.06
N THR A 56 -23.81 4.12 19.22
CA THR A 56 -22.48 4.42 19.76
C THR A 56 -21.74 5.42 18.88
N LEU A 57 -21.72 5.23 17.56
CA LEU A 57 -21.09 6.16 16.62
C LEU A 57 -21.76 7.53 16.65
N ILE A 58 -23.10 7.58 16.73
CA ILE A 58 -23.84 8.84 16.86
C ILE A 58 -23.52 9.52 18.21
N GLU A 59 -23.38 8.78 19.29
CA GLU A 59 -22.95 9.31 20.59
C GLU A 59 -21.53 9.87 20.52
N MET A 60 -20.59 9.17 19.88
CA MET A 60 -19.23 9.66 19.64
C MET A 60 -19.24 10.95 18.81
N ILE A 61 -20.03 11.00 17.74
CA ILE A 61 -20.17 12.22 16.91
C ILE A 61 -20.75 13.37 17.75
N LYS A 62 -21.73 13.09 18.62
CA LYS A 62 -22.30 14.11 19.54
C LYS A 62 -21.28 14.62 20.55
N LEU A 63 -20.35 13.79 21.01
CA LEU A 63 -19.27 14.22 21.91
C LEU A 63 -18.32 15.22 21.23
N CYS A 64 -18.13 15.11 19.91
CA CYS A 64 -17.34 16.06 19.14
C CYS A 64 -18.03 17.42 18.95
N GLY A 65 -19.37 17.49 19.10
CA GLY A 65 -20.16 18.70 18.92
C GLY A 65 -20.32 19.13 17.46
N ASP A 66 -20.89 20.31 17.24
CA ASP A 66 -20.98 20.92 15.92
C ASP A 66 -19.61 21.47 15.52
N TRP A 67 -19.20 21.20 14.28
CA TRP A 67 -17.93 21.69 13.74
C TRP A 67 -18.00 23.20 13.49
N ASP A 68 -17.20 23.97 14.25
CA ASP A 68 -17.06 25.42 14.07
C ASP A 68 -15.88 25.75 13.15
N GLN A 69 -16.19 26.11 11.91
CA GLN A 69 -15.20 26.46 10.88
C GLN A 69 -14.39 27.72 11.22
N ALA A 70 -14.86 28.57 12.14
CA ALA A 70 -14.11 29.75 12.58
C ALA A 70 -12.93 29.36 13.49
N THR A 71 -13.03 28.22 14.18
CA THR A 71 -12.00 27.72 15.09
C THR A 71 -10.98 26.78 14.43
N ASP A 72 -11.20 26.41 13.15
CA ASP A 72 -10.26 25.57 12.40
C ASP A 72 -8.95 26.33 12.12
N GLN A 73 -7.94 26.03 12.93
CA GLN A 73 -6.61 26.64 12.82
C GLN A 73 -5.92 26.33 11.49
N LYS A 74 -6.09 25.13 10.93
CA LYS A 74 -5.45 24.76 9.64
C LYS A 74 -6.06 25.56 8.50
N LEU A 75 -7.39 25.64 8.46
CA LEU A 75 -8.10 26.43 7.46
C LEU A 75 -7.79 27.92 7.58
N ASN A 76 -7.72 28.44 8.81
CA ASN A 76 -7.36 29.85 9.07
C ASN A 76 -5.95 30.16 8.58
N LEU A 77 -4.96 29.33 8.94
CA LEU A 77 -3.58 29.50 8.47
C LEU A 77 -3.46 29.37 6.95
N LEU A 78 -4.17 28.43 6.34
CA LEU A 78 -4.21 28.31 4.87
C LEU A 78 -4.77 29.58 4.23
N TYR A 79 -5.86 30.13 4.79
CA TYR A 79 -6.44 31.38 4.29
C TYR A 79 -5.47 32.56 4.42
N ASP A 80 -4.81 32.69 5.58
CA ASP A 80 -3.85 33.76 5.84
C ASP A 80 -2.63 33.65 4.90
N MET A 81 -2.13 32.44 4.66
CA MET A 81 -1.06 32.17 3.70
C MET A 81 -1.47 32.55 2.27
N LEU A 82 -2.68 32.16 1.84
CA LEU A 82 -3.17 32.43 0.49
C LEU A 82 -3.54 33.90 0.24
N THR A 83 -3.70 34.72 1.29
CA THR A 83 -4.07 36.13 1.19
C THR A 83 -2.93 37.08 1.56
N GLY A 84 -1.95 36.60 2.31
CA GLY A 84 -0.73 37.29 2.70
C GLY A 84 0.46 36.84 1.86
N SER A 85 1.21 35.86 2.35
CA SER A 85 2.51 35.44 1.81
C SER A 85 2.47 35.03 0.34
N HIS A 86 1.40 34.33 -0.08
CA HIS A 86 1.25 33.79 -1.44
C HIS A 86 -0.01 34.34 -2.12
N LYS A 87 -0.22 35.66 -2.04
CA LYS A 87 -1.43 36.32 -2.56
C LYS A 87 -1.55 36.25 -4.08
N ASP A 88 -0.46 36.45 -4.79
CA ASP A 88 -0.43 36.58 -6.26
C ASP A 88 0.16 35.34 -6.95
N GLU A 89 0.49 34.31 -6.18
CA GLU A 89 1.13 33.09 -6.65
C GLU A 89 0.12 31.95 -6.82
N LYS A 90 0.43 31.02 -7.73
CA LYS A 90 -0.33 29.78 -7.90
C LYS A 90 0.03 28.79 -6.81
N VAL A 91 -1.00 28.17 -6.22
CA VAL A 91 -0.84 27.24 -5.08
C VAL A 91 -1.66 25.98 -5.32
N VAL A 92 -1.04 24.81 -5.13
CA VAL A 92 -1.74 23.52 -5.13
C VAL A 92 -1.87 23.04 -3.69
N VAL A 93 -3.11 22.77 -3.27
CA VAL A 93 -3.43 22.20 -1.95
C VAL A 93 -3.84 20.75 -2.12
N PHE A 94 -3.07 19.83 -1.55
CA PHE A 94 -3.38 18.41 -1.56
C PHE A 94 -4.02 17.93 -0.26
N THR A 95 -4.99 17.03 -0.40
CA THR A 95 -5.64 16.32 0.71
C THR A 95 -5.98 14.89 0.31
N GLN A 96 -5.97 13.95 1.24
CA GLN A 96 -6.29 12.55 0.96
C GLN A 96 -7.78 12.35 0.63
N TYR A 97 -8.68 13.13 1.23
CA TYR A 97 -10.11 12.88 1.20
C TYR A 97 -10.87 13.93 0.38
N SER A 98 -11.79 13.48 -0.48
CA SER A 98 -12.63 14.37 -1.30
C SER A 98 -13.52 15.27 -0.46
N ASP A 99 -13.99 14.79 0.69
CA ASP A 99 -14.85 15.58 1.58
C ASP A 99 -14.10 16.78 2.17
N THR A 100 -12.83 16.58 2.54
CA THR A 100 -11.91 17.64 2.98
C THR A 100 -11.62 18.63 1.86
N ALA A 101 -11.36 18.15 0.63
CA ALA A 101 -11.14 19.03 -0.53
C ALA A 101 -12.34 19.96 -0.77
N ASN A 102 -13.55 19.38 -0.77
CA ASN A 102 -14.80 20.12 -0.92
C ASN A 102 -15.09 21.05 0.26
N TYR A 103 -14.69 20.67 1.48
CA TYR A 103 -14.78 21.52 2.65
C TYR A 103 -13.91 22.78 2.48
N ILE A 104 -12.61 22.61 2.21
CA ILE A 104 -11.66 23.72 2.01
C ILE A 104 -12.13 24.65 0.89
N TYR A 105 -12.52 24.09 -0.27
CA TYR A 105 -13.02 24.89 -1.40
C TYR A 105 -14.22 25.76 -1.00
N ARG A 106 -15.21 25.18 -0.32
CA ARG A 106 -16.43 25.91 0.10
C ARG A 106 -16.09 27.03 1.08
N GLU A 107 -15.24 26.77 2.07
CA GLU A 107 -14.91 27.77 3.07
C GLU A 107 -14.05 28.90 2.51
N LEU A 108 -13.02 28.60 1.72
CA LEU A 108 -12.19 29.62 1.07
C LEU A 108 -13.03 30.52 0.15
N LYS A 109 -13.97 29.92 -0.60
CA LYS A 109 -14.91 30.66 -1.45
C LYS A 109 -15.85 31.56 -0.64
N ARG A 110 -16.37 31.08 0.50
CA ARG A 110 -17.20 31.91 1.40
C ARG A 110 -16.42 33.09 1.99
N ARG A 111 -15.13 32.89 2.28
CA ARG A 111 -14.23 33.94 2.77
C ARG A 111 -13.74 34.91 1.68
N GLY A 112 -14.26 34.78 0.46
CA GLY A 112 -14.06 35.74 -0.63
C GLY A 112 -12.87 35.46 -1.55
N LEU A 113 -12.19 34.31 -1.42
CA LEU A 113 -11.15 33.94 -2.40
C LEU A 113 -11.78 33.68 -3.77
N LYS A 114 -11.15 34.25 -4.80
CA LYS A 114 -11.50 34.08 -6.21
C LYS A 114 -10.51 33.12 -6.88
N GLN A 115 -10.85 32.68 -8.09
CA GLN A 115 -9.98 31.82 -8.92
C GLN A 115 -9.58 30.52 -8.19
N LEU A 116 -10.57 29.85 -7.59
CA LEU A 116 -10.43 28.57 -6.90
C LEU A 116 -10.95 27.44 -7.78
N SER A 117 -10.26 26.30 -7.78
CA SER A 117 -10.77 25.03 -8.33
C SER A 117 -10.69 23.90 -7.31
N VAL A 118 -11.52 22.88 -7.51
CA VAL A 118 -11.49 21.66 -6.71
C VAL A 118 -11.53 20.45 -7.64
N VAL A 119 -10.57 19.54 -7.48
CA VAL A 119 -10.44 18.35 -8.30
C VAL A 119 -10.41 17.12 -7.40
N THR A 120 -11.42 16.28 -7.53
CA THR A 120 -11.54 15.02 -6.77
C THR A 120 -11.85 13.88 -7.73
N GLY A 121 -11.81 12.63 -7.26
CA GLY A 121 -12.17 11.46 -8.09
C GLY A 121 -13.61 11.47 -8.63
N GLY A 122 -14.48 12.35 -8.11
CA GLY A 122 -15.84 12.56 -8.63
C GLY A 122 -15.96 13.68 -9.66
N CYS A 123 -14.85 14.32 -10.06
CA CYS A 123 -14.85 15.38 -11.08
C CYS A 123 -15.01 14.76 -12.48
N ASP A 124 -15.96 15.28 -13.27
CA ASP A 124 -16.26 14.76 -14.60
C ASP A 124 -15.12 15.02 -15.61
N ASN A 125 -14.42 16.16 -15.48
CA ASN A 125 -13.27 16.49 -16.32
C ASN A 125 -12.14 17.14 -15.51
N PRO A 126 -11.30 16.32 -14.83
CA PRO A 126 -10.16 16.81 -14.06
C PRO A 126 -9.15 17.59 -14.91
N THR A 127 -8.92 17.15 -16.15
CA THR A 127 -7.93 17.75 -17.05
C THR A 127 -8.28 19.21 -17.38
N ALA A 128 -9.55 19.52 -17.66
CA ALA A 128 -9.96 20.89 -17.95
C ALA A 128 -9.73 21.86 -16.77
N GLU A 129 -9.88 21.38 -15.54
CA GLU A 129 -9.61 22.19 -14.34
C GLU A 129 -8.10 22.38 -14.12
N VAL A 130 -7.29 21.36 -14.47
CA VAL A 130 -5.82 21.44 -14.49
C VAL A 130 -5.33 22.42 -15.55
N GLU A 131 -5.87 22.37 -16.76
CA GLU A 131 -5.50 23.28 -17.86
C GLU A 131 -5.76 24.74 -17.51
N LYS A 132 -6.87 25.05 -16.82
CA LYS A 132 -7.14 26.42 -16.33
C LYS A 132 -6.22 26.84 -15.20
N PHE A 133 -5.75 25.89 -14.39
CA PHE A 133 -4.81 26.19 -13.30
C PHE A 133 -3.37 26.31 -13.80
N SER A 134 -2.94 25.46 -14.73
CA SER A 134 -1.56 25.41 -15.23
C SER A 134 -1.52 25.49 -16.76
N PRO A 135 -2.04 26.56 -17.39
CA PRO A 135 -2.17 26.64 -18.85
C PRO A 135 -0.82 26.63 -19.58
N VAL A 136 0.24 27.22 -19.00
CA VAL A 136 1.54 27.30 -19.68
C VAL A 136 2.16 25.91 -19.82
N SER A 137 2.17 25.13 -18.74
CA SER A 137 2.70 23.76 -18.70
C SER A 137 1.84 22.74 -19.45
N ASN A 138 0.60 23.10 -19.80
CA ASN A 138 -0.30 22.29 -20.63
C ASN A 138 -0.46 22.86 -22.04
N GLU A 139 0.38 23.82 -22.45
CA GLU A 139 0.39 24.42 -23.80
C GLU A 139 -0.94 25.06 -24.24
N ARG A 140 -1.72 25.58 -23.27
CA ARG A 140 -3.01 26.23 -23.50
C ARG A 140 -2.84 27.74 -23.61
N THR A 141 -2.85 28.26 -24.83
CA THR A 141 -2.77 29.71 -25.12
C THR A 141 -4.15 30.39 -25.21
N ASP A 142 -5.23 29.60 -25.19
CA ASP A 142 -6.61 30.06 -25.35
C ASP A 142 -7.25 30.53 -24.03
N ILE A 143 -6.63 30.24 -22.88
CA ILE A 143 -7.17 30.54 -21.55
C ILE A 143 -6.73 31.93 -21.10
N THR A 144 -7.69 32.84 -20.91
CA THR A 144 -7.42 34.21 -20.47
C THR A 144 -7.05 34.27 -18.98
N PRO A 145 -6.28 35.27 -18.51
CA PRO A 145 -5.89 35.38 -17.10
C PRO A 145 -7.07 35.37 -16.10
N ASP A 146 -8.22 35.91 -16.48
CA ASP A 146 -9.44 35.94 -15.66
C ASP A 146 -10.10 34.55 -15.54
N GLU A 147 -9.91 33.68 -16.53
CA GLU A 147 -10.40 32.29 -16.54
C GLU A 147 -9.47 31.32 -15.80
N GLN A 148 -8.25 31.75 -15.51
CA GLN A 148 -7.27 30.92 -14.83
C GLN A 148 -7.60 30.77 -13.34
N TYR A 149 -7.24 29.61 -12.81
CA TYR A 149 -7.24 29.37 -11.38
C TYR A 149 -5.90 29.75 -10.76
N ARG A 150 -5.98 30.31 -9.56
CA ARG A 150 -4.84 30.63 -8.70
C ARG A 150 -4.61 29.55 -7.66
N VAL A 151 -5.69 28.98 -7.11
CA VAL A 151 -5.57 27.92 -6.09
C VAL A 151 -6.34 26.70 -6.55
N MET A 152 -5.67 25.56 -6.59
CA MET A 152 -6.28 24.27 -6.86
C MET A 152 -6.27 23.42 -5.60
N ILE A 153 -7.45 22.96 -5.17
CA ILE A 153 -7.56 21.96 -4.11
C ILE A 153 -7.78 20.59 -4.76
N ALA A 154 -6.88 19.64 -4.52
CA ALA A 154 -6.88 18.35 -5.19
C ALA A 154 -6.76 17.17 -4.22
N THR A 155 -7.37 16.04 -4.59
CA THR A 155 -7.04 14.75 -3.99
C THR A 155 -5.94 14.04 -4.77
N ASP A 156 -5.31 13.03 -4.17
CA ASP A 156 -4.32 12.15 -4.83
C ASP A 156 -4.87 11.40 -6.07
N VAL A 157 -6.17 11.53 -6.34
CA VAL A 157 -6.85 10.95 -7.52
C VAL A 157 -6.59 11.80 -8.78
N LEU A 158 -5.99 12.97 -8.64
CA LEU A 158 -5.52 13.76 -9.77
C LEU A 158 -4.48 12.91 -10.52
N SER A 159 -4.89 12.38 -11.68
CA SER A 159 -4.21 11.29 -12.39
C SER A 159 -2.71 11.46 -12.45
N GLU A 160 -1.98 10.40 -12.13
CA GLU A 160 -0.55 10.30 -12.36
C GLU A 160 -0.24 10.74 -13.80
N GLY A 161 0.27 11.95 -13.99
CA GLY A 161 0.60 12.47 -15.33
C GLY A 161 0.20 13.92 -15.58
N GLN A 162 -0.62 14.55 -14.74
CA GLN A 162 -0.97 15.96 -14.92
C GLN A 162 0.23 16.89 -14.68
N ASN A 163 0.32 17.94 -15.50
CA ASN A 163 1.35 18.97 -15.47
C ASN A 163 0.86 20.16 -14.63
N LEU A 164 1.54 20.44 -13.51
CA LEU A 164 1.21 21.50 -12.55
C LEU A 164 2.36 22.51 -12.37
N GLN A 165 3.33 22.55 -13.28
CA GLN A 165 4.57 23.31 -13.14
C GLN A 165 4.38 24.84 -13.19
N ASP A 166 3.19 25.36 -13.52
CA ASP A 166 2.89 26.80 -13.37
C ASP A 166 2.80 27.23 -11.90
N SER A 167 2.64 26.26 -10.98
CA SER A 167 2.75 26.46 -9.54
C SER A 167 4.15 26.10 -9.09
N HIS A 168 4.67 26.75 -8.05
CA HIS A 168 5.87 26.31 -7.33
C HIS A 168 5.60 26.11 -5.83
N ILE A 169 4.34 26.31 -5.40
CA ILE A 169 3.93 26.16 -4.00
C ILE A 169 2.97 24.99 -3.88
N ILE A 170 3.27 24.10 -2.94
CA ILE A 170 2.52 22.90 -2.64
C ILE A 170 2.18 22.92 -1.15
N VAL A 171 0.91 22.72 -0.82
CA VAL A 171 0.43 22.66 0.55
C VAL A 171 -0.23 21.29 0.79
N ASN A 172 0.36 20.49 1.67
CA ASN A 172 -0.22 19.24 2.14
C ASN A 172 -1.11 19.54 3.37
N PHE A 173 -2.43 19.56 3.16
CA PHE A 173 -3.41 19.82 4.22
C PHE A 173 -3.47 18.69 5.25
N ASP A 174 -3.25 17.47 4.77
CA ASP A 174 -3.01 16.28 5.55
C ASP A 174 -1.77 15.53 5.04
N LEU A 175 -1.11 14.86 5.98
CA LEU A 175 0.07 14.06 5.72
C LEU A 175 -0.36 12.64 5.31
N PRO A 176 0.02 12.17 4.12
CA PRO A 176 -0.25 10.81 3.71
C PRO A 176 0.60 9.84 4.54
N TRP A 177 0.04 8.64 4.80
CA TRP A 177 0.77 7.56 5.50
C TRP A 177 2.03 7.08 4.77
N ALA A 178 2.11 7.30 3.46
CA ALA A 178 3.24 6.93 2.62
C ALA A 178 3.91 8.19 2.06
N ILE A 179 5.18 8.40 2.39
CA ILE A 179 5.98 9.56 1.94
C ILE A 179 6.11 9.65 0.45
N ILE A 180 6.13 8.51 -0.24
CA ILE A 180 6.19 8.50 -1.70
C ILE A 180 5.08 9.36 -2.31
N ARG A 181 3.93 9.51 -1.65
CA ARG A 181 2.87 10.42 -2.09
C ARG A 181 3.29 11.89 -2.00
N LEU A 182 4.02 12.31 -0.98
CA LEU A 182 4.56 13.67 -0.88
C LEU A 182 5.56 13.95 -2.01
N ILE A 183 6.45 13.00 -2.29
CA ILE A 183 7.42 13.08 -3.39
C ILE A 183 6.68 13.11 -4.73
N GLN A 184 5.69 12.24 -4.92
CA GLN A 184 4.90 12.20 -6.15
C GLN A 184 4.06 13.47 -6.35
N ARG A 185 3.59 14.12 -5.28
CA ARG A 185 2.93 15.43 -5.31
C ARG A 185 3.92 16.52 -5.73
N ALA A 186 5.09 16.55 -5.09
CA ALA A 186 6.19 17.45 -5.43
C ALA A 186 6.61 17.30 -6.89
N GLY A 187 6.83 16.07 -7.35
CA GLY A 187 7.19 15.75 -8.73
C GLY A 187 6.09 15.99 -9.77
N ARG A 188 4.91 16.54 -9.42
CA ARG A 188 3.97 17.12 -10.42
C ARG A 188 4.30 18.57 -10.77
N VAL A 189 5.02 19.22 -9.88
CA VAL A 189 5.43 20.61 -9.93
C VAL A 189 6.93 20.70 -10.27
N ASP A 190 7.74 19.84 -9.66
CA ASP A 190 9.17 19.70 -9.92
C ASP A 190 9.43 18.84 -11.15
N ARG A 191 9.40 19.48 -12.33
CA ARG A 191 9.66 18.84 -13.63
C ARG A 191 10.34 19.82 -14.57
N ILE A 192 10.91 19.28 -15.65
CA ILE A 192 11.39 20.07 -16.80
C ILE A 192 10.27 21.02 -17.25
N GLY A 193 10.55 22.32 -17.25
CA GLY A 193 9.59 23.39 -17.55
C GLY A 193 9.19 24.25 -16.35
N GLN A 194 9.55 23.86 -15.12
CA GLN A 194 9.46 24.73 -13.94
C GLN A 194 10.33 25.99 -14.15
N LYS A 195 9.75 27.17 -13.84
CA LYS A 195 10.41 28.48 -14.06
C LYS A 195 10.99 29.08 -12.79
N GLU A 196 10.48 28.66 -11.63
CA GLU A 196 10.96 29.13 -10.34
C GLU A 196 12.13 28.27 -9.86
N ASP A 197 13.14 28.93 -9.27
CA ASP A 197 14.35 28.26 -8.77
C ASP A 197 14.08 27.45 -7.49
N GLN A 198 12.98 27.74 -6.79
CA GLN A 198 12.63 27.10 -5.52
C GLN A 198 11.18 26.64 -5.52
N ILE A 199 10.96 25.43 -5.00
CA ILE A 199 9.63 24.85 -4.81
C ILE A 199 9.37 24.74 -3.31
N TYR A 200 8.28 25.35 -2.86
CA TYR A 200 7.91 25.35 -1.44
C TYR A 200 6.89 24.26 -1.14
N CYS A 201 7.25 23.33 -0.25
CA CYS A 201 6.38 22.26 0.21
C CYS A 201 5.95 22.46 1.67
N TYR A 202 4.79 23.07 1.89
CA TYR A 202 4.21 23.26 3.21
C TYR A 202 3.41 22.04 3.64
N SER A 203 3.50 21.63 4.90
CA SER A 203 2.73 20.50 5.43
C SER A 203 2.17 20.80 6.82
N PHE A 204 0.88 20.51 7.04
CA PHE A 204 0.26 20.65 8.36
C PHE A 204 0.47 19.39 9.21
N PHE A 205 1.27 19.51 10.26
CA PHE A 205 1.48 18.43 11.23
C PHE A 205 0.32 18.28 12.21
N PRO A 206 0.10 17.07 12.77
CA PRO A 206 -0.78 16.90 13.91
C PRO A 206 -0.29 17.71 15.12
N ALA A 207 -1.21 18.09 16.00
CA ALA A 207 -0.84 18.69 17.28
C ALA A 207 -0.04 17.69 18.14
N ASP A 208 0.88 18.19 18.97
CA ASP A 208 1.82 17.37 19.76
C ASP A 208 1.14 16.25 20.58
N GLY A 209 -0.08 16.48 21.08
CA GLY A 209 -0.83 15.48 21.83
C GLY A 209 -1.29 14.28 20.98
N VAL A 210 -1.67 14.52 19.73
CA VAL A 210 -2.06 13.47 18.77
C VAL A 210 -0.80 12.80 18.20
N GLU A 211 0.25 13.57 17.97
CA GLU A 211 1.54 13.06 17.51
C GLU A 211 2.14 12.03 18.49
N LYS A 212 2.06 12.25 19.80
CA LYS A 212 2.54 11.28 20.81
C LYS A 212 1.83 9.92 20.76
N ILE A 213 0.63 9.86 20.20
CA ILE A 213 -0.18 8.63 20.13
C ILE A 213 0.06 7.91 18.80
N ILE A 214 0.16 8.67 17.71
CA ILE A 214 0.25 8.12 16.35
C ILE A 214 1.71 7.95 15.89
N SER A 215 2.64 8.69 16.49
CA SER A 215 4.07 8.80 16.11
C SER A 215 4.25 9.01 14.60
N LEU A 216 3.37 9.82 14.00
CA LEU A 216 3.28 9.99 12.55
C LEU A 216 4.55 10.65 12.00
N ARG A 217 5.02 11.74 12.63
CA ARG A 217 6.25 12.46 12.25
C ARG A 217 7.48 11.57 12.40
N GLU A 218 7.56 10.80 13.47
CA GLU A 218 8.68 9.86 13.69
C GLU A 218 8.69 8.77 12.60
N ARG A 219 7.56 8.11 12.35
CA ARG A 219 7.44 7.10 11.29
C ARG A 219 7.72 7.67 9.90
N LEU A 220 7.26 8.90 9.64
CA LEU A 220 7.52 9.57 8.36
C LEU A 220 9.01 9.91 8.21
N ASN A 221 9.64 10.44 9.26
CA ASN A 221 11.06 10.77 9.23
C ASN A 221 11.94 9.53 9.08
N ASN A 222 11.63 8.45 9.81
CA ASN A 222 12.38 7.19 9.70
C ASN A 222 12.31 6.65 8.27
N ARG A 223 11.14 6.68 7.66
CA ARG A 223 10.97 6.29 6.26
C ARG A 223 11.65 7.27 5.28
N ILE A 224 11.72 8.57 5.55
CA ILE A 224 12.50 9.51 4.71
C ILE A 224 13.97 9.18 4.80
N ASN A 225 14.52 9.01 6.00
CA ASN A 225 15.93 8.68 6.19
C ASN A 225 16.29 7.32 5.55
N GLN A 226 15.41 6.32 5.65
CA GLN A 226 15.56 5.04 4.96
C GLN A 226 15.52 5.19 3.42
N ASN A 227 14.77 6.15 2.90
CA ASN A 227 14.66 6.41 1.45
C ASN A 227 15.67 7.46 0.93
N ALA A 228 16.32 8.24 1.80
CA ALA A 228 17.32 9.26 1.47
C ALA A 228 18.63 8.66 0.92
N ASN A 229 18.86 7.35 1.11
CA ASN A 229 19.94 6.64 0.40
C ASN A 229 19.61 6.37 -1.08
N ILE A 230 18.36 6.61 -1.52
CA ILE A 230 17.86 6.35 -2.89
C ILE A 230 17.51 7.65 -3.62
N ILE A 231 17.18 8.70 -2.87
CA ILE A 231 16.84 10.03 -3.37
C ILE A 231 18.06 10.90 -3.09
N GLY A 232 18.60 11.59 -4.09
CA GLY A 232 19.85 12.35 -3.95
C GLY A 232 19.90 13.17 -2.66
N SER A 233 21.08 13.21 -2.04
CA SER A 233 21.39 13.73 -0.70
C SER A 233 21.01 15.18 -0.41
N ASP A 234 20.43 15.90 -1.37
CA ASP A 234 20.34 17.36 -1.38
C ASP A 234 18.90 17.87 -1.13
N GLU A 235 17.89 16.99 -1.05
CA GLU A 235 16.49 17.36 -0.82
C GLU A 235 16.11 17.38 0.67
N ILE A 236 15.81 18.57 1.21
CA ILE A 236 15.32 18.74 2.60
C ILE A 236 13.79 18.81 2.59
N PHE A 237 13.12 17.72 2.96
CA PHE A 237 11.65 17.67 3.03
C PHE A 237 11.06 18.32 4.29
N PHE A 238 11.81 18.40 5.40
CA PHE A 238 11.36 18.96 6.67
C PHE A 238 12.47 19.79 7.35
N GLU A 239 12.17 21.02 7.77
CA GLU A 239 13.12 21.89 8.48
C GLU A 239 13.42 21.36 9.91
N GLY A 240 14.71 21.35 10.28
CA GLY A 240 15.17 21.04 11.65
C GLY A 240 16.02 19.78 11.85
N ASN A 241 16.63 19.22 10.80
CA ASN A 241 17.29 17.90 10.84
C ASN A 241 18.80 17.91 10.51
N GLU A 242 19.57 18.93 10.91
CA GLU A 242 21.05 18.88 10.83
C GLU A 242 21.66 17.70 11.64
N GLN A 243 20.92 17.15 12.61
CA GLN A 243 21.46 16.19 13.57
C GLN A 243 21.67 14.77 12.98
N ASN A 244 20.88 14.35 11.99
CA ASN A 244 20.99 12.98 11.44
C ASN A 244 22.03 12.83 10.32
N LEU A 245 22.34 13.91 9.59
CA LEU A 245 23.34 13.88 8.53
C LEU A 245 24.76 13.67 9.09
N ARG A 246 25.07 14.18 10.29
CA ARG A 246 26.39 14.00 10.92
C ARG A 246 26.57 12.63 11.59
N ASP A 247 25.51 12.06 12.13
CA ASP A 247 25.58 10.76 12.82
C ASP A 247 25.61 9.58 11.83
N MET A 248 25.15 9.77 10.57
CA MET A 248 25.36 8.81 9.48
C MET A 248 26.83 8.67 9.03
N PHE A 249 27.67 9.70 9.22
CA PHE A 249 29.10 9.65 8.86
C PHE A 249 29.99 9.06 9.96
N ASN A 250 29.48 8.99 11.20
CA ASN A 250 30.19 8.35 12.30
C ASN A 250 29.65 6.94 12.49
N GLU A 251 30.22 5.99 11.74
CA GLU A 251 30.12 4.56 12.00
C GLU A 251 30.32 4.25 13.49
N LYS A 252 29.21 4.12 14.22
CA LYS A 252 29.14 3.25 15.38
C LYS A 252 28.27 2.06 15.00
N ALA A 253 28.97 1.04 14.49
CA ALA A 253 28.52 -0.33 14.49
C ALA A 253 27.97 -0.68 15.89
N GLY A 254 26.67 -0.92 16.02
CA GLY A 254 26.11 -1.30 17.32
C GLY A 254 24.60 -1.10 17.56
N THR A 255 23.79 -0.76 16.56
CA THR A 255 22.32 -0.73 16.71
C THR A 255 21.69 -1.42 15.51
N LEU A 256 21.80 -2.74 15.50
CA LEU A 256 20.92 -3.64 14.73
C LEU A 256 19.79 -4.05 15.68
N ASP A 257 18.77 -3.21 15.76
CA ASP A 257 17.42 -3.62 16.13
C ASP A 257 16.54 -3.10 14.99
N ASP A 258 16.46 -3.89 13.92
CA ASP A 258 15.55 -3.65 12.79
C ASP A 258 14.12 -3.97 13.25
N GLU A 259 13.47 -3.01 13.91
CA GLU A 259 12.02 -3.01 14.06
C GLU A 259 11.37 -2.29 12.87
N ASP A 260 10.53 -3.06 12.17
CA ASP A 260 9.35 -2.62 11.44
C ASP A 260 9.57 -2.03 10.03
N ASP A 261 10.09 -2.86 9.11
CA ASP A 261 9.89 -2.67 7.67
C ASP A 261 8.42 -2.98 7.31
N GLY A 262 7.58 -1.96 7.50
CA GLY A 262 6.20 -1.90 7.03
C GLY A 262 6.15 -1.93 5.52
N ASP A 263 6.13 -3.15 5.00
CA ASP A 263 6.17 -3.62 3.62
C ASP A 263 5.03 -3.08 2.73
N VAL A 264 5.21 -1.86 2.24
CA VAL A 264 4.50 -1.33 1.07
C VAL A 264 5.55 -0.73 0.14
N ASP A 265 6.13 -1.55 -0.74
CA ASP A 265 6.27 -1.25 -2.19
C ASP A 265 7.17 -2.25 -2.97
N LEU A 266 7.67 -3.35 -2.38
CA LEU A 266 8.55 -4.28 -3.11
C LEU A 266 7.82 -5.05 -4.23
N SER A 267 6.58 -5.50 -3.97
CA SER A 267 5.75 -6.15 -5.00
C SER A 267 5.36 -5.19 -6.12
N SER A 268 5.11 -3.91 -5.83
CA SER A 268 4.82 -2.91 -6.88
C SER A 268 6.07 -2.59 -7.69
N GLN A 269 7.24 -2.47 -7.05
CA GLN A 269 8.51 -2.24 -7.75
C GLN A 269 8.86 -3.43 -8.65
N ALA A 270 8.77 -4.65 -8.13
CA ALA A 270 8.96 -5.86 -8.93
C ALA A 270 7.96 -5.94 -10.09
N PHE A 271 6.69 -5.61 -9.84
CA PHE A 271 5.66 -5.55 -10.89
C PHE A 271 5.94 -4.45 -11.91
N GLN A 272 6.43 -3.28 -11.49
CA GLN A 272 6.79 -2.18 -12.37
C GLN A 272 8.00 -2.55 -13.24
N ILE A 273 9.03 -3.19 -12.67
CA ILE A 273 10.18 -3.70 -13.41
C ILE A 273 9.72 -4.75 -14.43
N TRP A 274 8.88 -5.70 -14.01
CA TRP A 274 8.28 -6.70 -14.88
C TRP A 274 7.47 -6.07 -16.02
N LYS A 275 6.62 -5.08 -15.71
CA LYS A 275 5.79 -4.38 -16.69
C LYS A 275 6.66 -3.63 -17.69
N ASN A 276 7.63 -2.84 -17.22
CA ASN A 276 8.57 -2.12 -18.07
C ASN A 276 9.36 -3.09 -18.99
N ALA A 277 9.84 -4.22 -18.46
CA ALA A 277 10.57 -5.21 -19.24
C ALA A 277 9.69 -5.88 -20.30
N THR A 278 8.45 -6.23 -19.95
CA THR A 278 7.52 -6.88 -20.88
C THR A 278 6.87 -5.94 -21.88
N ASP A 279 6.77 -4.66 -21.56
CA ASP A 279 6.38 -3.60 -22.51
C ASP A 279 7.52 -3.33 -23.51
N ALA A 280 8.78 -3.36 -23.06
CA ALA A 280 9.95 -3.24 -23.92
C ALA A 280 10.19 -4.47 -24.81
N ASN A 281 9.94 -5.69 -24.30
CA ASN A 281 10.03 -6.93 -25.07
C ASN A 281 8.88 -7.90 -24.72
N PRO A 282 7.81 -7.93 -25.53
CA PRO A 282 6.64 -8.78 -25.28
C PRO A 282 6.92 -10.28 -25.20
N LYS A 283 8.00 -10.77 -25.84
CA LYS A 283 8.38 -12.20 -25.82
C LYS A 283 8.77 -12.68 -24.42
N LEU A 284 9.18 -11.79 -23.52
CA LEU A 284 9.54 -12.14 -22.14
C LEU A 284 8.37 -12.72 -21.34
N LYS A 285 7.12 -12.38 -21.70
CA LYS A 285 5.91 -12.95 -21.08
C LYS A 285 5.76 -14.45 -21.31
N GLU A 286 6.33 -14.98 -22.40
CA GLU A 286 6.30 -16.41 -22.71
C GLU A 286 7.54 -17.13 -22.18
N ILE A 287 8.71 -16.50 -22.28
CA ILE A 287 10.00 -17.11 -21.91
C ILE A 287 10.13 -17.26 -20.40
N ILE A 288 9.89 -16.20 -19.63
CA ILE A 288 10.22 -16.17 -18.19
C ILE A 288 9.40 -17.20 -17.38
N PRO A 289 8.08 -17.37 -17.59
CA PRO A 289 7.31 -18.40 -16.90
C PRO A 289 7.71 -19.84 -17.26
N GLN A 290 8.42 -20.05 -18.37
CA GLN A 290 8.89 -21.37 -18.82
C GLN A 290 10.33 -21.68 -18.37
N LEU A 291 11.02 -20.73 -17.75
CA LEU A 291 12.35 -20.96 -17.21
C LEU A 291 12.28 -21.98 -16.06
N GLN A 292 13.22 -22.92 -16.08
CA GLN A 292 13.38 -23.87 -14.98
C GLN A 292 14.06 -23.18 -13.78
N ASN A 293 13.89 -23.75 -12.59
CA ASN A 293 14.65 -23.34 -11.42
C ASN A 293 16.16 -23.60 -11.63
N MET A 294 17.00 -22.94 -10.82
CA MET A 294 18.46 -22.96 -10.90
C MET A 294 19.06 -22.28 -12.14
N VAL A 295 18.32 -21.37 -12.78
CA VAL A 295 18.91 -20.52 -13.82
C VAL A 295 19.91 -19.57 -13.18
N TYR A 296 21.08 -19.44 -13.80
CA TYR A 296 22.10 -18.50 -13.36
C TYR A 296 22.68 -17.71 -14.53
N SER A 297 23.15 -16.51 -14.22
CA SER A 297 23.87 -15.64 -15.15
C SER A 297 24.89 -14.83 -14.37
N THR A 298 25.77 -14.10 -15.05
CA THR A 298 26.73 -13.19 -14.42
C THR A 298 26.77 -11.88 -15.19
N LYS A 299 26.75 -10.78 -14.44
CA LYS A 299 26.76 -9.41 -14.93
C LYS A 299 28.07 -8.72 -14.51
N ALA A 300 28.58 -7.84 -15.38
CA ALA A 300 29.70 -6.96 -15.05
C ALA A 300 29.26 -5.80 -14.13
N VAL A 301 30.04 -5.52 -13.09
CA VAL A 301 29.84 -4.35 -12.20
C VAL A 301 30.97 -3.33 -12.34
N GLU A 302 30.64 -2.06 -12.14
CA GLU A 302 31.60 -0.93 -12.22
C GLU A 302 32.38 -0.70 -10.93
N ASP A 303 31.89 -1.23 -9.80
CA ASP A 303 32.54 -1.10 -8.50
C ASP A 303 33.01 -2.47 -8.01
N ALA A 304 34.29 -2.57 -7.65
CA ALA A 304 34.89 -3.76 -7.07
C ALA A 304 34.18 -4.16 -5.77
N GLY A 305 33.66 -3.19 -5.00
CA GLY A 305 32.90 -3.42 -3.78
C GLY A 305 31.56 -4.12 -3.99
N ASN A 306 31.04 -4.17 -5.24
CA ASN A 306 29.79 -4.82 -5.59
C ASN A 306 29.99 -6.21 -6.24
N THR A 307 31.19 -6.76 -6.15
CA THR A 307 31.47 -8.12 -6.61
C THR A 307 30.83 -9.13 -5.66
N GLY A 308 30.23 -10.20 -6.16
CA GLY A 308 29.58 -11.21 -5.31
C GLY A 308 28.59 -12.09 -6.04
N VAL A 309 27.77 -12.81 -5.28
CA VAL A 309 26.69 -13.65 -5.80
C VAL A 309 25.39 -13.33 -5.10
N ILE A 310 24.36 -13.10 -5.90
CA ILE A 310 22.99 -12.90 -5.45
C ILE A 310 22.24 -14.22 -5.65
N THR A 311 21.61 -14.71 -4.59
CA THR A 311 20.85 -15.96 -4.61
C THR A 311 19.40 -15.69 -4.26
N TYR A 312 18.49 -16.14 -5.12
CA TYR A 312 17.06 -16.19 -4.85
C TYR A 312 16.65 -17.64 -4.61
N ALA A 313 16.31 -17.94 -3.37
CA ALA A 313 15.92 -19.28 -2.94
C ALA A 313 14.55 -19.25 -2.26
N ARG A 314 13.80 -20.33 -2.41
CA ARG A 314 12.57 -20.57 -1.69
C ARG A 314 12.83 -21.63 -0.62
N THR A 315 12.62 -21.27 0.64
CA THR A 315 12.75 -22.20 1.76
C THR A 315 11.63 -23.24 1.77
N TYR A 316 11.79 -24.31 2.56
CA TYR A 316 10.78 -25.36 2.71
C TYR A 316 9.43 -24.85 3.27
N ASN A 317 9.44 -23.71 3.96
CA ASN A 317 8.25 -23.01 4.46
C ASN A 317 7.67 -22.01 3.44
N ASP A 318 8.12 -22.05 2.19
CA ASP A 318 7.75 -21.14 1.10
C ASP A 318 8.02 -19.66 1.40
N PHE A 319 9.09 -19.36 2.16
CA PHE A 319 9.64 -18.01 2.23
C PHE A 319 10.58 -17.80 1.07
N ASP A 320 10.33 -16.71 0.35
CA ASP A 320 11.19 -16.21 -0.71
C ASP A 320 12.33 -15.43 -0.06
N VAL A 321 13.56 -15.89 -0.24
CA VAL A 321 14.74 -15.29 0.37
C VAL A 321 15.69 -14.84 -0.73
N LEU A 322 16.14 -13.59 -0.60
CA LEU A 322 17.05 -12.94 -1.52
C LEU A 322 18.28 -12.50 -0.73
N THR A 323 19.42 -13.12 -1.00
CA THR A 323 20.67 -12.90 -0.27
C THR A 323 21.78 -12.49 -1.22
N TRP A 324 22.55 -11.49 -0.85
CA TRP A 324 23.75 -11.08 -1.58
C TRP A 324 25.00 -11.34 -0.74
N LEU A 325 25.85 -12.24 -1.23
CA LEU A 325 27.14 -12.57 -0.63
C LEU A 325 28.29 -11.94 -1.40
N ALA A 326 29.31 -11.49 -0.68
CA ALA A 326 30.60 -11.09 -1.23
C ALA A 326 31.43 -12.34 -1.64
N PRO A 327 32.53 -12.18 -2.39
CA PRO A 327 33.34 -13.29 -2.87
C PRO A 327 34.03 -14.09 -1.74
N ASP A 328 34.12 -13.50 -0.55
CA ASP A 328 34.66 -14.11 0.67
C ASP A 328 33.60 -14.87 1.50
N GLY A 329 32.34 -14.88 1.05
CA GLY A 329 31.22 -15.54 1.74
C GLY A 329 30.57 -14.67 2.83
N THR A 330 30.96 -13.41 3.00
CA THR A 330 30.28 -12.49 3.93
C THR A 330 28.97 -11.98 3.35
N VAL A 331 27.95 -11.82 4.20
CA VAL A 331 26.69 -11.19 3.79
C VAL A 331 26.91 -9.72 3.54
N MET A 332 26.69 -9.30 2.29
CA MET A 332 26.67 -7.89 1.92
C MET A 332 25.33 -7.25 2.21
N SER A 333 24.24 -7.98 1.97
CA SER A 333 22.90 -7.50 2.27
C SER A 333 21.85 -8.61 2.22
N HIS A 334 20.85 -8.49 3.10
CA HIS A 334 19.54 -9.16 2.97
C HIS A 334 18.44 -8.19 2.52
N SER A 335 18.77 -6.91 2.28
CA SER A 335 17.78 -5.91 1.87
C SER A 335 17.35 -6.14 0.43
N GLN A 336 16.12 -6.60 0.24
CA GLN A 336 15.57 -6.92 -1.07
C GLN A 336 15.66 -5.74 -2.05
N LYS A 337 15.44 -4.51 -1.57
CA LYS A 337 15.52 -3.29 -2.37
C LYS A 337 16.94 -3.03 -2.89
N LYS A 338 17.94 -3.09 -2.01
CA LYS A 338 19.36 -2.88 -2.38
C LYS A 338 19.81 -3.93 -3.39
N ILE A 339 19.39 -5.17 -3.19
CA ILE A 339 19.72 -6.28 -4.09
C ILE A 339 19.06 -6.09 -5.46
N LEU A 340 17.76 -5.77 -5.53
CA LEU A 340 17.06 -5.53 -6.79
C LEU A 340 17.65 -4.38 -7.60
N GLN A 341 18.08 -3.29 -6.92
CA GLN A 341 18.77 -2.18 -7.57
C GLN A 341 20.13 -2.62 -8.16
N ALA A 342 20.91 -3.41 -7.42
CA ALA A 342 22.18 -3.94 -7.91
C ALA A 342 22.00 -4.86 -9.14
N MET A 343 20.93 -5.66 -9.16
CA MET A 343 20.59 -6.57 -10.28
C MET A 343 20.14 -5.86 -11.56
N GLN A 344 19.80 -4.57 -11.51
CA GLN A 344 19.25 -3.85 -12.65
C GLN A 344 20.19 -3.89 -13.86
N CYS A 345 19.69 -4.31 -15.03
CA CYS A 345 20.46 -4.39 -16.27
C CYS A 345 19.65 -3.92 -17.47
N SER A 346 20.36 -3.51 -18.52
CA SER A 346 19.82 -3.21 -19.84
C SER A 346 19.75 -4.48 -20.69
N LEU A 347 18.84 -4.52 -21.67
CA LEU A 347 18.78 -5.61 -22.66
C LEU A 347 20.05 -5.73 -23.52
N ALA A 348 20.88 -4.68 -23.57
CA ALA A 348 22.13 -4.67 -24.31
C ALA A 348 23.33 -5.14 -23.48
N ASP A 349 23.16 -5.38 -22.17
CA ASP A 349 24.27 -5.77 -21.30
C ASP A 349 24.70 -7.20 -21.62
N PRO A 350 26.00 -7.43 -21.93
CA PRO A 350 26.49 -8.76 -22.23
C PRO A 350 26.53 -9.62 -20.95
N TRP A 351 26.19 -10.89 -21.09
CA TRP A 351 26.53 -11.89 -20.09
C TRP A 351 28.06 -12.10 -20.09
N ILE A 352 28.62 -12.38 -18.91
CA ILE A 352 30.03 -12.74 -18.73
C ILE A 352 30.17 -14.11 -18.05
N GLU A 353 31.38 -14.68 -18.11
CA GLU A 353 31.68 -15.94 -17.43
C GLU A 353 31.45 -15.82 -15.92
N PRO A 354 30.92 -16.87 -15.26
CA PRO A 354 30.66 -16.84 -13.82
C PRO A 354 31.95 -16.78 -13.00
N LEU A 355 31.81 -16.28 -11.77
CA LEU A 355 32.85 -16.40 -10.76
C LEU A 355 33.21 -17.87 -10.52
N ALA A 356 34.50 -18.16 -10.35
CA ALA A 356 34.98 -19.54 -10.14
C ALA A 356 34.33 -20.23 -8.93
N ASN A 357 33.97 -19.46 -7.90
CA ASN A 357 33.29 -19.92 -6.69
C ASN A 357 31.77 -19.62 -6.67
N HIS A 358 31.15 -19.34 -7.83
CA HIS A 358 29.74 -18.95 -7.91
C HIS A 358 28.81 -19.95 -7.20
N HIS A 359 28.92 -21.24 -7.54
CA HIS A 359 28.06 -22.27 -6.95
C HIS A 359 28.36 -22.53 -5.48
N GLU A 360 29.62 -22.38 -5.04
CA GLU A 360 29.98 -22.49 -3.63
C GLU A 360 29.31 -21.38 -2.81
N LEU A 361 29.29 -20.15 -3.32
CA LEU A 361 28.59 -19.02 -2.70
C LEU A 361 27.07 -19.20 -2.70
N VAL A 362 26.49 -19.77 -3.77
CA VAL A 362 25.06 -20.10 -3.79
C VAL A 362 24.73 -21.12 -2.68
N CYS A 363 25.53 -22.18 -2.54
CA CYS A 363 25.35 -23.15 -1.46
C CYS A 363 25.47 -22.50 -0.07
N GLN A 364 26.49 -21.66 0.14
CA GLN A 364 26.66 -20.93 1.40
C GLN A 364 25.48 -20.01 1.72
N ALA A 365 24.95 -19.29 0.72
CA ALA A 365 23.80 -18.42 0.89
C ALA A 365 22.57 -19.21 1.36
N VAL A 366 22.37 -20.40 0.80
CA VAL A 366 21.25 -21.28 1.17
C VAL A 366 21.42 -21.86 2.58
N GLU A 367 22.60 -22.37 2.91
CA GLU A 367 22.90 -22.91 4.25
C GLU A 367 22.76 -21.85 5.35
N GLN A 368 23.16 -20.61 5.07
CA GLN A 368 23.04 -19.52 6.03
C GLN A 368 21.57 -19.17 6.30
N VAL A 369 20.76 -19.12 5.26
CA VAL A 369 19.31 -18.89 5.37
C VAL A 369 18.64 -20.01 6.16
N GLU A 370 19.05 -21.27 5.97
CA GLU A 370 18.55 -22.39 6.76
C GLU A 370 18.90 -22.25 8.24
N ARG A 371 20.13 -21.81 8.57
CA ARG A 371 20.55 -21.59 9.96
C ARG A 371 19.80 -20.43 10.62
N GLU A 372 19.60 -19.32 9.91
CA GLU A 372 18.87 -18.15 10.40
C GLU A 372 17.37 -18.41 10.57
N THR A 373 16.77 -19.23 9.69
CA THR A 373 15.35 -19.61 9.78
C THR A 373 15.10 -20.71 10.82
N ALA A 374 16.13 -21.46 11.21
CA ALA A 374 16.05 -22.50 12.24
C ALA A 374 16.11 -21.95 13.68
N ASP A 375 16.47 -20.68 13.88
CA ASP A 375 16.48 -20.04 15.20
C ASP A 375 15.05 -19.57 15.58
N PRO A 376 14.38 -20.22 16.55
CA PRO A 376 12.95 -20.03 16.82
C PRO A 376 12.60 -18.68 17.49
N THR A 377 13.58 -17.79 17.66
CA THR A 377 13.44 -16.58 18.48
C THR A 377 13.07 -15.32 17.66
N THR A 378 13.30 -15.27 16.34
CA THR A 378 13.22 -14.01 15.58
C THR A 378 12.09 -13.93 14.54
N ALA A 379 11.45 -15.04 14.18
CA ALA A 379 10.19 -15.03 13.43
C ALA A 379 9.42 -16.30 13.77
N GLY A 380 8.28 -16.16 14.45
CA GLY A 380 7.46 -17.30 14.87
C GLY A 380 7.08 -18.23 13.70
N ILE A 381 6.74 -19.47 14.03
CA ILE A 381 6.41 -20.62 13.14
C ILE A 381 5.47 -20.27 11.95
N LEU A 382 4.70 -19.17 12.03
CA LEU A 382 3.76 -18.70 11.02
C LEU A 382 4.32 -17.69 10.01
N GLY A 383 5.56 -17.22 10.20
CA GLY A 383 6.18 -16.15 9.42
C GLY A 383 5.69 -14.75 9.78
N ASN A 384 6.00 -13.79 8.91
CA ASN A 384 5.60 -12.38 9.04
C ASN A 384 4.07 -12.21 9.18
N ARG A 385 3.62 -11.16 9.89
CA ARG A 385 2.20 -10.77 10.08
C ARG A 385 1.39 -10.64 8.78
N PHE A 386 2.06 -10.41 7.66
CA PHE A 386 1.44 -10.29 6.35
C PHE A 386 1.31 -11.62 5.57
N SER A 387 1.90 -12.71 6.08
CA SER A 387 1.85 -14.02 5.43
C SER A 387 0.41 -14.53 5.37
N THR A 388 0.05 -15.22 4.28
CA THR A 388 -1.27 -15.86 4.16
C THR A 388 -1.54 -16.79 5.33
N ARG A 389 -0.49 -17.46 5.85
CA ARG A 389 -0.56 -18.40 6.97
C ARG A 389 -0.85 -17.68 8.29
N TYR A 390 -0.13 -16.59 8.59
CA TYR A 390 -0.34 -15.77 9.77
C TYR A 390 -1.75 -15.15 9.76
N ARG A 391 -2.12 -14.50 8.65
CA ARG A 391 -3.43 -13.84 8.50
C ARG A 391 -4.59 -14.84 8.58
N LEU A 392 -4.37 -16.04 8.04
CA LEU A 392 -5.33 -17.14 8.15
C LEU A 392 -5.47 -17.59 9.60
N VAL A 393 -4.38 -17.86 10.30
CA VAL A 393 -4.43 -18.29 11.71
C VAL A 393 -5.06 -17.22 12.59
N GLU A 394 -4.72 -15.94 12.42
CA GLU A 394 -5.33 -14.84 13.16
C GLU A 394 -6.85 -14.79 12.96
N LEU A 395 -7.32 -15.00 11.72
CA LEU A 395 -8.74 -15.10 11.39
C LEU A 395 -9.40 -16.31 12.04
N LEU A 396 -8.78 -17.49 11.96
CA LEU A 396 -9.34 -18.73 12.53
C LEU A 396 -9.36 -18.68 14.06
N ASP A 397 -8.33 -18.12 14.71
CA ASP A 397 -8.28 -17.90 16.17
C ASP A 397 -9.36 -16.93 16.63
N HIS A 398 -9.58 -15.85 15.86
CA HIS A 398 -10.66 -14.92 16.12
C HIS A 398 -12.02 -15.62 16.03
N TYR A 399 -12.20 -16.48 15.03
CA TYR A 399 -13.44 -17.23 14.81
C TYR A 399 -13.66 -18.32 15.88
N TYR A 400 -12.60 -19.01 16.31
CA TYR A 400 -12.64 -20.00 17.39
C TYR A 400 -13.09 -19.40 18.74
N LYS A 401 -12.71 -18.14 19.00
CA LYS A 401 -13.09 -17.40 20.21
C LYS A 401 -14.56 -16.94 20.22
N GLN A 402 -15.29 -17.05 19.11
CA GLN A 402 -16.71 -16.71 19.06
C GLN A 402 -17.60 -17.83 19.64
N ASP A 403 -18.78 -17.45 20.16
CA ASP A 403 -19.79 -18.38 20.67
C ASP A 403 -20.42 -19.19 19.52
N THR A 404 -20.68 -20.48 19.79
CA THR A 404 -21.30 -21.42 18.82
C THR A 404 -22.62 -20.90 18.28
N ASN A 405 -22.89 -21.12 16.99
CA ASN A 405 -24.11 -20.64 16.34
C ASN A 405 -24.78 -21.77 15.51
N ILE A 406 -25.93 -21.48 14.91
CA ILE A 406 -26.76 -22.48 14.19
C ILE A 406 -26.03 -23.11 12.99
N PHE A 407 -24.99 -22.46 12.46
CA PHE A 407 -24.16 -22.90 11.33
C PHE A 407 -22.73 -23.28 11.73
N PHE A 408 -22.43 -23.26 13.04
CA PHE A 408 -21.11 -23.54 13.60
C PHE A 408 -21.28 -24.24 14.96
N GLY A 409 -21.33 -25.57 14.91
CA GLY A 409 -21.56 -26.43 16.06
C GLY A 409 -20.31 -26.66 16.90
N GLU A 410 -20.44 -27.46 17.96
CA GLU A 410 -19.30 -27.92 18.77
C GLU A 410 -18.32 -28.77 17.93
N GLU A 411 -18.82 -29.60 17.01
CA GLU A 411 -17.97 -30.41 16.10
C GLU A 411 -17.12 -29.54 15.16
N ASP A 412 -17.70 -28.46 14.60
CA ASP A 412 -16.96 -27.54 13.72
C ASP A 412 -15.88 -26.77 14.49
N LYS A 413 -16.08 -26.56 15.80
CA LYS A 413 -15.13 -25.90 16.68
C LYS A 413 -13.93 -26.79 17.00
N GLU A 414 -14.13 -28.10 17.14
CA GLU A 414 -13.05 -29.07 17.24
C GLU A 414 -12.27 -29.20 15.91
N ASP A 415 -12.98 -29.31 14.79
CA ASP A 415 -12.36 -29.34 13.45
C ASP A 415 -11.56 -28.07 13.15
N LEU A 416 -12.05 -26.91 13.59
CA LEU A 416 -11.35 -25.62 13.43
C LEU A 416 -10.08 -25.56 14.27
N LYS A 417 -10.12 -26.07 15.50
CA LYS A 417 -8.93 -26.16 16.36
C LYS A 417 -7.86 -27.05 15.72
N LEU A 418 -8.27 -28.20 15.19
CA LEU A 418 -7.36 -29.09 14.46
C LEU A 418 -6.82 -28.45 13.18
N ALA A 419 -7.63 -27.65 12.48
CA ALA A 419 -7.17 -26.88 11.32
C ALA A 419 -6.11 -25.84 11.71
N ILE A 420 -6.32 -25.11 12.81
CA ILE A 420 -5.36 -24.15 13.34
C ILE A 420 -4.05 -24.87 13.70
N ASP A 421 -4.12 -25.99 14.42
CA ASP A 421 -2.95 -26.79 14.78
C ASP A 421 -2.21 -27.32 13.54
N ASP A 422 -2.94 -27.79 12.51
CA ASP A 422 -2.33 -28.24 11.26
C ASP A 422 -1.67 -27.09 10.50
N ILE A 423 -2.25 -25.89 10.52
CA ILE A 423 -1.67 -24.70 9.90
C ILE A 423 -0.49 -24.20 10.73
N TYR A 424 -0.45 -24.37 12.06
CA TYR A 424 0.75 -24.06 12.85
C TYR A 424 1.88 -25.04 12.55
N ASN A 425 1.58 -26.33 12.43
CA ASN A 425 2.63 -27.36 12.35
C ASN A 425 3.08 -27.69 10.92
N TYR A 426 2.23 -27.47 9.92
CA TYR A 426 2.50 -27.91 8.54
C TYR A 426 2.26 -26.79 7.50
N PRO A 427 3.06 -26.76 6.41
CA PRO A 427 2.88 -25.79 5.33
C PRO A 427 1.59 -26.06 4.54
N LEU A 428 0.95 -24.97 4.10
CA LEU A 428 -0.23 -25.01 3.24
C LEU A 428 0.13 -25.60 1.86
N LEU A 429 -0.81 -26.30 1.23
CA LEU A 429 -0.68 -26.69 -0.18
C LEU A 429 -0.72 -25.46 -1.09
N ASP A 430 0.04 -25.46 -2.19
CA ASP A 430 0.16 -24.31 -3.12
C ASP A 430 -1.21 -23.84 -3.66
N SER A 431 -2.09 -24.79 -3.98
CA SER A 431 -3.46 -24.54 -4.42
C SER A 431 -4.33 -23.89 -3.33
N ALA A 432 -4.21 -24.37 -2.08
CA ALA A 432 -4.89 -23.81 -0.93
C ALA A 432 -4.36 -22.40 -0.62
N LYS A 433 -3.04 -22.21 -0.62
CA LYS A 433 -2.37 -20.92 -0.38
C LYS A 433 -2.78 -19.85 -1.39
N LEU A 434 -2.79 -20.18 -2.69
CA LEU A 434 -3.19 -19.24 -3.73
C LEU A 434 -4.65 -18.82 -3.56
N THR A 435 -5.53 -19.79 -3.36
CA THR A 435 -6.98 -19.55 -3.26
C THR A 435 -7.31 -18.76 -2.00
N ILE A 436 -6.86 -19.22 -0.83
CA ILE A 436 -7.06 -18.53 0.45
C ILE A 436 -6.43 -17.13 0.43
N GLY A 437 -5.23 -16.98 -0.14
CA GLY A 437 -4.59 -15.67 -0.30
C GLY A 437 -5.39 -14.72 -1.19
N GLN A 438 -6.07 -15.21 -2.23
CA GLN A 438 -7.00 -14.41 -3.03
C GLN A 438 -8.26 -14.05 -2.23
N MET A 439 -8.84 -14.98 -1.48
CA MET A 439 -10.03 -14.73 -0.64
C MET A 439 -9.74 -13.65 0.44
N LEU A 440 -8.59 -13.76 1.13
CA LEU A 440 -8.13 -12.80 2.14
C LEU A 440 -7.79 -11.41 1.57
N ARG A 441 -7.37 -11.31 0.30
CA ARG A 441 -7.13 -10.01 -0.36
C ARG A 441 -8.41 -9.35 -0.87
N ARG A 442 -9.42 -10.15 -1.22
CA ARG A 442 -10.71 -9.67 -1.71
C ARG A 442 -11.69 -9.31 -0.59
N ASN A 443 -11.30 -9.46 0.69
CA ASN A 443 -12.18 -9.28 1.84
C ASN A 443 -13.48 -10.11 1.69
N GLN A 444 -13.36 -11.37 1.26
CA GLN A 444 -14.50 -12.29 1.27
C GLN A 444 -14.99 -12.53 2.70
N ASN A 445 -16.25 -12.95 2.83
CA ASN A 445 -16.87 -13.19 4.14
C ASN A 445 -16.04 -14.22 4.94
N ASN A 446 -15.72 -13.90 6.20
CA ASN A 446 -14.92 -14.76 7.08
C ASN A 446 -15.55 -16.15 7.22
N ASP A 447 -16.89 -16.25 7.25
CA ASP A 447 -17.61 -17.53 7.32
C ASP A 447 -17.30 -18.43 6.11
N GLU A 448 -17.18 -17.86 4.91
CA GLU A 448 -16.84 -18.60 3.68
C GLU A 448 -15.39 -19.08 3.70
N ILE A 449 -14.48 -18.25 4.23
CA ILE A 449 -13.06 -18.58 4.36
C ILE A 449 -12.90 -19.73 5.36
N VAL A 450 -13.56 -19.65 6.51
CA VAL A 450 -13.54 -20.71 7.54
C VAL A 450 -14.12 -22.00 6.98
N GLN A 451 -15.29 -21.96 6.34
CA GLN A 451 -15.89 -23.15 5.75
C GLN A 451 -14.98 -23.78 4.69
N TYR A 452 -14.40 -22.96 3.82
CA TYR A 452 -13.47 -23.44 2.79
C TYR A 452 -12.22 -24.10 3.39
N VAL A 453 -11.68 -23.55 4.49
CA VAL A 453 -10.55 -24.14 5.22
C VAL A 453 -10.93 -25.49 5.84
N LEU A 454 -12.12 -25.58 6.45
CA LEU A 454 -12.63 -26.84 7.01
C LEU A 454 -12.86 -27.89 5.92
N ASP A 455 -13.40 -27.51 4.76
CA ASP A 455 -13.60 -28.39 3.61
C ASP A 455 -12.27 -28.87 3.02
N LEU A 456 -11.28 -27.96 2.90
CA LEU A 456 -9.92 -28.31 2.50
C LEU A 456 -9.26 -29.27 3.50
N ARG A 457 -9.50 -29.09 4.80
CA ARG A 457 -8.97 -30.00 5.82
C ARG A 457 -9.60 -31.39 5.70
N LYS A 458 -10.94 -31.45 5.60
CA LYS A 458 -11.70 -32.71 5.44
C LYS A 458 -11.30 -33.48 4.19
N SER A 459 -10.97 -32.77 3.12
CA SER A 459 -10.47 -33.36 1.87
C SER A 459 -8.96 -33.64 1.85
N GLY A 460 -8.23 -33.31 2.92
CA GLY A 460 -6.77 -33.47 2.99
C GLY A 460 -5.99 -32.52 2.07
N ALA A 461 -6.64 -31.49 1.54
CA ALA A 461 -6.10 -30.52 0.60
C ALA A 461 -5.68 -29.18 1.25
N LEU A 462 -5.72 -29.08 2.59
CA LEU A 462 -5.35 -27.86 3.33
C LEU A 462 -3.83 -27.74 3.53
N CYS A 463 -3.25 -28.66 4.31
CA CYS A 463 -1.83 -28.70 4.63
C CYS A 463 -1.20 -29.97 4.07
N ARG A 464 0.10 -29.92 3.79
CA ARG A 464 0.88 -31.12 3.49
C ARG A 464 1.12 -31.90 4.79
N LEU A 465 0.18 -32.76 5.16
CA LEU A 465 0.35 -33.68 6.27
C LEU A 465 1.46 -34.69 5.93
N PRO A 466 2.37 -35.02 6.86
CA PRO A 466 3.45 -35.95 6.59
C PRO A 466 2.85 -37.33 6.31
N VAL A 467 2.93 -37.78 5.06
CA VAL A 467 3.04 -39.21 4.75
C VAL A 467 4.37 -39.67 5.38
N GLU A 468 4.46 -40.92 5.84
CA GLU A 468 5.59 -41.54 6.58
C GLU A 468 6.95 -41.58 5.85
N GLU A 469 7.35 -40.51 5.17
CA GLU A 469 8.72 -40.23 4.78
C GLU A 469 9.05 -38.82 5.23
N ASN A 470 9.86 -38.75 6.29
CA ASN A 470 10.52 -37.57 6.79
C ASN A 470 11.53 -37.07 5.73
N THR A 471 11.02 -36.60 4.60
CA THR A 471 11.81 -35.89 3.60
C THR A 471 11.91 -34.46 4.09
N TYR A 472 12.98 -34.17 4.82
CA TYR A 472 13.56 -32.83 4.83
C TYR A 472 13.57 -32.37 3.35
N ARG A 473 12.74 -31.38 3.02
CA ARG A 473 12.74 -30.84 1.68
C ARG A 473 13.80 -29.76 1.63
N ASP A 474 14.80 -29.99 0.78
CA ASP A 474 15.84 -29.02 0.53
C ASP A 474 15.23 -27.72 -0.04
N PRO A 475 15.75 -26.55 0.34
CA PRO A 475 15.39 -25.27 -0.24
C PRO A 475 15.56 -25.29 -1.76
N VAL A 476 14.59 -24.70 -2.46
CA VAL A 476 14.57 -24.66 -3.91
C VAL A 476 15.27 -23.38 -4.37
N ILE A 477 16.45 -23.50 -4.97
CA ILE A 477 17.13 -22.37 -5.60
C ILE A 477 16.37 -22.02 -6.88
N VAL A 478 15.77 -20.84 -6.92
CA VAL A 478 14.99 -20.39 -8.09
C VAL A 478 15.94 -19.84 -9.15
N CYS A 479 16.81 -18.89 -8.77
CA CYS A 479 17.86 -18.38 -9.65
C CYS A 479 19.03 -17.77 -8.87
N SER A 480 20.15 -17.55 -9.55
CA SER A 480 21.29 -16.82 -8.99
C SER A 480 21.94 -15.87 -10.02
N LEU A 481 22.49 -14.76 -9.55
CA LEU A 481 23.17 -13.78 -10.39
C LEU A 481 24.56 -13.50 -9.82
N GLY A 482 25.59 -13.81 -10.60
CA GLY A 482 26.96 -13.40 -10.30
C GLY A 482 27.16 -11.94 -10.65
N MET A 483 27.90 -11.23 -9.82
CA MET A 483 28.27 -9.83 -10.00
C MET A 483 29.80 -9.78 -10.02
N GLN A 484 30.40 -9.46 -11.17
CA GLN A 484 31.85 -9.51 -11.33
C GLN A 484 32.41 -8.19 -11.85
N TYR A 485 33.40 -7.65 -11.14
CA TYR A 485 34.11 -6.46 -11.57
C TYR A 485 35.05 -6.80 -12.74
N ASN A 486 34.82 -6.19 -13.90
CA ASN A 486 35.74 -6.26 -15.04
C ASN A 486 36.71 -5.08 -14.98
N LYS A 487 38.00 -5.38 -14.87
CA LYS A 487 39.09 -4.38 -14.95
C LYS A 487 39.34 -3.91 -16.37
#